data_AF-S6V5U7-F1
#
_entry.id   AF-S6V5U7-F1
#
_cell.length_a   1.000
_cell.length_b   1.000
_cell.length_c   1.000
_cell.angle_alpha   90.00
_cell.angle_beta   90.00
_cell.angle_gamma   90.00
#
_symmetry.space_group_name_H-M   'P 1'
#
loop_
_entity.id
_entity.type
_entity.pdbx_description
1 polymer ?
#
loop_
_entity_poly.entity_id
_entity_poly.type
_entity_poly.pdbx_seq_one_letter_code
_entity_poly.pdbx_strand_id
1 'polypeptide(L)'
;MHDFPDIDFTQRFIFDESDVRGELVALERSYAEVLAKHPYPEPVAQLLGELMAAAALLVGTLKFDGLLILQARSSGAVPLLMVECSSERELRGIA
;
A
#
# COMPACT_ATOMS: atom_id res chain seq x y z
N MET A 1 -15.39 -19.47 -1.05
CA MET A 1 -15.50 -18.06 -1.48
C MET A 1 -15.51 -17.25 -0.20
N HIS A 2 -14.37 -16.66 0.17
CA HIS A 2 -14.30 -15.80 1.36
C HIS A 2 -14.93 -14.46 0.96
N ASP A 3 -16.03 -14.10 1.61
CA ASP A 3 -16.54 -12.72 1.62
C ASP A 3 -15.54 -11.91 2.44
N PHE A 4 -14.58 -11.29 1.77
CA PHE A 4 -13.74 -10.27 2.39
C PHE A 4 -14.61 -9.03 2.57
N PRO A 5 -14.81 -8.51 3.80
CA PRO A 5 -15.45 -7.21 3.96
C PRO A 5 -14.70 -6.17 3.11
N ASP A 6 -15.45 -5.32 2.38
CA ASP A 6 -14.89 -4.29 1.49
C ASP A 6 -14.33 -3.14 2.34
N ILE A 7 -13.23 -3.40 3.06
CA ILE A 7 -12.59 -2.45 3.98
C ILE A 7 -11.30 -1.88 3.39
N ASP A 8 -11.43 -1.27 2.22
CA ASP A 8 -10.40 -0.36 1.74
C ASP A 8 -10.72 1.05 2.24
N PHE A 9 -9.92 1.56 3.17
CA PHE A 9 -10.10 2.91 3.69
C PHE A 9 -8.79 3.56 4.09
N THR A 10 -8.83 4.89 4.20
CA THR A 10 -7.78 5.65 4.86
C THR A 10 -8.40 6.72 5.74
N GLN A 11 -8.01 6.76 7.01
CA GLN A 11 -8.52 7.67 8.01
C GLN A 11 -7.36 8.51 8.58
N ARG A 12 -7.44 9.82 8.42
CA ARG A 12 -6.53 10.75 9.08
C ARG A 12 -7.07 11.13 10.46
N PHE A 13 -6.18 11.34 11.40
CA PHE A 13 -6.54 11.79 12.75
C PHE A 13 -5.45 12.70 13.29
N ILE A 14 -5.80 13.48 14.31
CA ILE A 14 -4.90 14.39 15.03
C ILE A 14 -5.00 14.08 16.52
N PHE A 15 -3.96 14.42 17.26
CA PHE A 15 -3.95 14.33 18.71
C PHE A 15 -4.11 15.75 19.27
N ASP A 16 -5.22 16.04 19.95
CA ASP A 16 -5.57 17.40 20.38
C ASP A 16 -4.49 18.07 21.24
N GLU A 17 -3.76 17.29 22.04
CA GLU A 17 -2.75 17.77 23.00
C GLU A 17 -1.31 17.65 22.47
N SER A 18 -1.09 17.47 21.15
CA SER A 18 0.26 17.43 20.57
C SER A 18 0.31 17.81 19.10
N ASP A 19 1.46 18.27 18.60
CA ASP A 19 1.69 18.55 17.17
C ASP A 19 1.89 17.29 16.31
N VAL A 20 1.23 16.18 16.67
CA VAL A 20 1.31 14.90 15.98
C VAL A 20 0.02 14.66 15.20
N ARG A 21 0.18 14.23 13.95
CA ARG A 21 -0.90 13.71 13.10
C ARG A 21 -0.69 12.23 12.84
N GLY A 22 -1.76 11.49 12.71
CA GLY A 22 -1.74 10.08 12.35
C GLY A 22 -2.59 9.80 11.11
N GLU A 23 -2.32 8.66 10.49
CA GLU A 23 -3.10 8.13 9.39
C GLU A 23 -3.17 6.61 9.54
N LEU A 24 -4.36 6.05 9.35
CA LEU A 24 -4.63 4.63 9.37
C LEU A 24 -5.10 4.21 7.98
N VAL A 25 -4.61 3.08 7.49
CA VAL A 25 -5.02 2.51 6.21
C VAL A 25 -5.38 1.03 6.37
N ALA A 26 -6.42 0.60 5.67
CA ALA A 26 -6.71 -0.81 5.41
C ALA A 26 -6.88 -0.99 3.89
N LEU A 27 -6.34 -2.09 3.36
CA LEU A 27 -6.23 -2.36 1.92
C LEU A 27 -6.60 -3.82 1.61
N GLU A 28 -7.62 -4.36 2.26
CA GLU A 28 -7.97 -5.78 2.15
C GLU A 28 -8.26 -6.19 0.70
N ARG A 29 -9.12 -5.44 0.01
CA ARG A 29 -9.51 -5.73 -1.37
C ARG A 29 -8.39 -5.40 -2.34
N SER A 30 -7.80 -4.21 -2.25
CA SER A 30 -6.68 -3.81 -3.12
C SER A 30 -5.52 -4.80 -3.04
N TYR A 31 -5.19 -5.29 -1.84
CA TYR A 31 -4.14 -6.29 -1.65
C TYR A 31 -4.51 -7.63 -2.29
N ALA A 32 -5.74 -8.13 -2.08
CA ALA A 32 -6.22 -9.36 -2.69
C ALA A 32 -6.21 -9.28 -4.24
N GLU A 33 -6.63 -8.16 -4.81
CA GLU A 33 -6.63 -7.94 -6.27
C GLU A 33 -5.21 -7.88 -6.85
N VAL A 34 -4.24 -7.34 -6.11
CA VAL A 34 -2.82 -7.37 -6.52
C VAL A 34 -2.27 -8.79 -6.49
N LEU A 35 -2.51 -9.55 -5.41
CA LEU A 35 -2.03 -10.93 -5.29
C LEU A 35 -2.70 -11.88 -6.29
N ALA A 36 -3.94 -11.61 -6.70
CA ALA A 36 -4.64 -12.43 -7.71
C ALA A 36 -3.93 -12.45 -9.07
N LYS A 37 -3.05 -11.47 -9.36
CA LYS A 37 -2.34 -11.36 -10.64
C LYS A 37 -1.17 -12.36 -10.76
N HIS A 38 -0.53 -12.72 -9.64
CA HIS A 38 0.64 -13.61 -9.64
C HIS A 38 0.70 -14.47 -8.37
N PRO A 39 1.01 -15.78 -8.48
CA PRO A 39 1.09 -16.67 -7.32
C PRO A 39 2.41 -16.46 -6.56
N TYR A 40 2.50 -15.39 -5.78
CA TYR A 40 3.67 -15.08 -4.98
C TYR A 40 3.85 -16.06 -3.82
N PRO A 41 5.10 -16.45 -3.48
CA PRO A 41 5.39 -17.07 -2.19
C PRO A 41 4.94 -16.16 -1.05
N GLU A 42 4.44 -16.75 0.04
CA GLU A 42 3.90 -16.00 1.19
C GLU A 42 4.81 -14.85 1.68
N PRO A 43 6.15 -15.03 1.82
CA PRO A 43 7.01 -13.93 2.25
C PRO A 43 7.04 -12.75 1.27
N VAL A 44 6.92 -13.02 -0.03
CA VAL A 44 6.91 -11.99 -1.07
C VAL A 44 5.57 -11.25 -1.07
N ALA A 45 4.46 -11.99 -0.90
CA ALA A 45 3.13 -11.41 -0.76
C ALA A 45 3.08 -10.43 0.42
N GLN A 46 3.58 -10.85 1.59
CA GLN A 46 3.64 -10.00 2.79
C GLN A 46 4.45 -8.72 2.57
N LEU A 47 5.65 -8.83 1.99
CA LEU A 47 6.48 -7.66 1.67
C LEU A 47 5.79 -6.70 0.69
N LEU A 48 5.08 -7.23 -0.30
CA LEU A 48 4.30 -6.42 -1.24
C LEU A 48 3.16 -5.71 -0.52
N GLY A 49 2.45 -6.37 0.40
CA GLY A 49 1.41 -5.77 1.23
C GLY A 49 1.93 -4.65 2.13
N GLU A 50 3.10 -4.84 2.77
CA GLU A 50 3.78 -3.79 3.55
C GLU A 50 4.11 -2.58 2.68
N LEU A 51 4.64 -2.80 1.47
CA LEU A 51 4.98 -1.73 0.54
C LEU A 51 3.72 -0.99 0.04
N MET A 52 2.61 -1.70 -0.17
CA MET A 52 1.31 -1.12 -0.53
C MET A 52 0.78 -0.20 0.57
N ALA A 53 0.81 -0.65 1.82
CA ALA A 53 0.42 0.17 2.97
C ALA A 53 1.31 1.41 3.09
N ALA A 54 2.63 1.26 2.92
CA ALA A 54 3.56 2.39 2.95
C ALA A 54 3.26 3.43 1.86
N ALA A 55 3.01 2.99 0.62
CA ALA A 55 2.67 3.89 -0.49
C ALA A 55 1.35 4.63 -0.23
N ALA A 56 0.32 3.95 0.26
CA ALA A 56 -0.97 4.55 0.58
C ALA A 56 -0.86 5.62 1.68
N LEU A 57 -0.11 5.33 2.75
CA LEU A 57 0.17 6.28 3.82
C LEU A 57 0.96 7.50 3.31
N LEU A 58 1.99 7.28 2.49
CA LEU A 58 2.81 8.37 1.95
C LEU A 58 2.01 9.32 1.05
N VAL A 59 1.15 8.79 0.17
CA VAL A 59 0.24 9.62 -0.65
C VAL A 59 -0.64 10.49 0.22
N GLY A 60 -1.12 9.95 1.35
CA GLY A 60 -1.88 10.70 2.36
C GLY A 60 -1.15 11.94 2.93
N THR A 61 0.18 12.00 2.86
CA THR A 61 0.97 13.10 3.40
C THR A 61 1.40 14.16 2.38
N LEU A 62 1.30 13.86 1.09
CA LEU A 62 1.83 14.69 0.00
C LEU A 62 0.71 15.52 -0.65
N LYS A 63 1.03 16.77 -1.04
CA LYS A 63 0.15 17.62 -1.85
C LYS A 63 0.62 17.58 -3.29
N PHE A 64 0.06 16.69 -4.09
CA PHE A 64 0.40 16.54 -5.50
C PHE A 64 -0.80 16.00 -6.28
N ASP A 65 -0.76 16.21 -7.59
CA ASP A 65 -1.65 15.57 -8.57
C ASP A 65 -0.76 14.70 -9.46
N GLY A 66 -0.91 13.38 -9.39
CA GLY A 66 -0.06 12.45 -10.13
C GLY A 66 0.12 11.10 -9.45
N LEU A 67 1.31 10.52 -9.62
CA LEU A 67 1.64 9.15 -9.20
C LEU A 67 2.85 9.13 -8.26
N LEU A 68 2.71 8.53 -7.09
CA LEU A 68 3.82 8.14 -6.23
C LEU A 68 4.26 6.73 -6.63
N ILE A 69 5.55 6.54 -6.88
CA ILE A 69 6.15 5.22 -7.11
C ILE A 69 7.13 4.92 -5.97
N LEU A 70 6.87 3.83 -5.24
CA LEU A 70 7.76 3.31 -4.22
C LEU A 70 8.42 2.03 -4.75
N GLN A 71 9.75 2.01 -4.80
CA GLN A 71 10.52 0.87 -5.30
C GLN A 71 11.60 0.43 -4.30
N ALA A 72 11.77 -0.88 -4.14
CA ALA A 72 12.89 -1.50 -3.44
C ALA A 72 13.59 -2.48 -4.38
N ARG A 73 14.93 -2.49 -4.36
CA ARG A 73 15.75 -3.36 -5.20
C ARG A 73 16.75 -4.12 -4.36
N SER A 74 17.02 -5.36 -4.73
CA SER A 74 18.05 -6.16 -4.09
C SER A 74 18.79 -7.04 -5.10
N SER A 75 19.95 -7.56 -4.71
CA SER A 75 20.66 -8.62 -5.41
C SER A 75 20.25 -10.03 -4.95
N GLY A 76 19.20 -10.13 -4.13
CA GLY A 76 18.72 -11.37 -3.53
C GLY A 76 17.55 -12.01 -4.27
N ALA A 77 16.81 -12.87 -3.56
CA ALA A 77 15.70 -13.65 -4.11
C ALA A 77 14.51 -12.81 -4.62
N VAL A 78 14.38 -11.56 -4.13
CA VAL A 78 13.37 -10.60 -4.60
C VAL A 78 14.13 -9.40 -5.19
N PRO A 79 14.38 -9.39 -6.51
CA PRO A 79 15.23 -8.38 -7.13
C PRO A 79 14.56 -7.00 -7.23
N LEU A 80 13.21 -6.96 -7.24
CA LEU A 80 12.41 -5.75 -7.34
C LEU A 80 11.10 -5.92 -6.56
N LEU A 81 10.73 -4.91 -5.78
CA LEU A 81 9.38 -4.67 -5.31
C LEU A 81 9.00 -3.26 -5.76
N MET A 82 7.82 -3.10 -6.34
CA MET A 82 7.35 -1.80 -6.80
C MET A 82 5.85 -1.65 -6.55
N VAL A 83 5.46 -0.52 -5.97
CA VAL A 83 4.07 -0.11 -5.83
C VAL A 83 3.92 1.30 -6.39
N GLU A 84 2.82 1.51 -7.11
CA GLU A 84 2.38 2.83 -7.55
C GLU A 84 1.06 3.17 -6.86
N CYS A 85 0.93 4.41 -6.40
CA CYS A 85 -0.28 4.95 -5.77
C CYS A 85 -0.59 6.31 -6.38
N SER A 86 -1.77 6.49 -6.97
CA SER A 86 -2.21 7.79 -7.49
C SER A 86 -2.66 8.73 -6.39
N SER A 87 -2.77 10.04 -6.67
CA SER A 87 -3.40 11.01 -5.76
C SER A 87 -4.85 10.67 -5.43
N GLU A 88 -5.53 9.93 -6.32
CA GLU A 88 -6.88 9.39 -6.14
C GLU A 88 -6.90 8.04 -5.39
N ARG A 89 -5.76 7.61 -4.84
CA ARG A 89 -5.57 6.38 -4.06
C ARG A 89 -5.77 5.08 -4.82
N GLU A 90 -5.64 5.11 -6.15
CA GLU A 90 -5.58 3.88 -6.95
C GLU A 90 -4.21 3.21 -6.76
N LEU A 91 -4.20 1.93 -6.40
CA LEU A 91 -3.00 1.17 -6.09
C LEU A 91 -2.72 0.09 -7.13
N ARG A 92 -1.44 -0.12 -7.42
CA ARG A 92 -0.94 -1.28 -8.16
C ARG A 92 0.44 -1.68 -7.64
N GLY A 93 0.75 -2.97 -7.69
CA GLY A 93 2.02 -3.47 -7.20
C GLY A 93 2.51 -4.71 -7.93
N ILE A 94 3.83 -4.89 -7.94
CA ILE A 94 4.53 -6.06 -8.44
C ILE A 94 5.73 -6.38 -7.55
N ALA A 95 6.07 -7.67 -7.50
CA ALA A 95 7.23 -8.25 -6.84
C ALA A 95 7.92 -9.25 -7.76
#